data_AF-A0A524G8E9-F1
#
_entry.id   AF-A0A524G8E9-F1
#
_cell.length_a   1.000
_cell.length_b   1.000
_cell.length_c   1.000
_cell.angle_alpha   90.00
_cell.angle_beta   90.00
_cell.angle_gamma   90.00
#
_symmetry.space_group_name_H-M   'P 1'
#
loop_
_entity.id
_entity.type
_entity.pdbx_description
1 polymer ?
#
loop_
_entity_poly.entity_id
_entity_poly.type
_entity_poly.pdbx_seq_one_letter_code
_entity_poly.pdbx_strand_id
1 'polypeptide(L)'
;MQFDWIFALLAGELLLLLLLFFVIYFVIQGFFLGIGLGFVNGKNRNIGSTMVTALLMTLVIWIPCLGCILAWYFIKSRHDVGWIDALIAWILGALVALVVVVAIAFALGMGGTLIGFLTGLIPMGP
;
A
#
# COMPACT_ATOMS: atom_id res chain seq x y z
N MET A 1 -9.60 29.69 21.63
CA MET A 1 -8.74 30.45 20.69
C MET A 1 -7.30 29.95 20.63
N GLN A 2 -6.56 29.81 21.75
CA GLN A 2 -5.15 29.36 21.71
C GLN A 2 -4.95 27.86 21.40
N PHE A 3 -5.97 27.01 21.55
CA PHE A 3 -5.85 25.59 21.19
C PHE A 3 -6.45 25.25 19.82
N ASP A 4 -7.32 26.11 19.27
CA ASP A 4 -8.03 25.84 18.01
C ASP A 4 -7.08 25.79 16.80
N TRP A 5 -6.03 26.61 16.80
CA TRP A 5 -5.00 26.57 15.75
C TRP A 5 -4.11 25.33 15.86
N ILE A 6 -3.87 24.81 17.06
CA ILE A 6 -3.12 23.55 17.27
C ILE A 6 -3.94 22.38 16.75
N PHE A 7 -5.24 22.33 17.06
CA PHE A 7 -6.14 21.30 16.53
C PHE A 7 -6.29 21.40 15.00
N ALA A 8 -6.37 22.60 14.44
CA ALA A 8 -6.43 22.81 12.99
C ALA A 8 -5.14 22.38 12.29
N LEU A 9 -3.98 22.67 12.88
CA LEU A 9 -2.68 22.29 12.34
C LEU A 9 -2.47 20.78 12.44
N LEU A 10 -2.81 20.16 13.57
CA LEU A 10 -2.77 18.71 13.75
C LEU A 10 -3.72 17.98 12.78
N ALA A 11 -4.95 18.48 12.62
CA ALA A 11 -5.91 17.93 11.66
C ALA A 11 -5.43 18.09 10.21
N GLY A 12 -4.84 19.24 9.87
CA GLY A 12 -4.25 19.49 8.56
C GLY A 12 -3.10 18.54 8.23
N GLU A 13 -2.19 18.32 9.19
CA GLU A 13 -1.08 17.37 9.02
C GLU A 13 -1.55 15.92 8.92
N LEU A 14 -2.51 15.50 9.76
CA LEU A 14 -3.12 14.16 9.66
C LEU A 14 -3.79 13.93 8.31
N LEU A 15 -4.53 14.92 7.81
CA LEU A 15 -5.23 14.83 6.53
C LEU A 15 -4.24 14.80 5.36
N LEU A 16 -3.16 15.58 5.43
CA LEU A 16 -2.07 15.56 4.46
C LEU A 16 -1.35 14.20 4.46
N LEU A 17 -1.01 13.66 5.63
CA LEU A 17 -0.37 12.35 5.78
C LEU A 17 -1.25 11.23 5.20
N LEU A 18 -2.56 11.29 5.48
CA LEU A 18 -3.53 10.31 4.99
C LEU A 18 -3.70 10.39 3.47
N LEU A 19 -3.73 11.60 2.91
CA LEU A 19 -3.78 11.82 1.47
C LEU A 19 -2.48 11.36 0.79
N LEU A 20 -1.33 11.61 1.40
CA LEU A 20 -0.04 11.13 0.92
C LEU A 20 0.01 9.59 0.91
N PHE A 21 -0.43 8.96 2.00
CA PHE A 21 -0.51 7.50 2.09
C PHE A 21 -1.46 6.93 1.03
N PHE A 22 -2.61 7.57 0.82
CA PHE A 22 -3.58 7.18 -0.20
C PHE A 22 -2.98 7.24 -1.61
N VAL A 23 -2.32 8.34 -1.96
CA VAL A 23 -1.72 8.54 -3.29
C VAL A 23 -0.55 7.57 -3.52
N ILE A 24 0.33 7.43 -2.54
CA ILE A 24 1.48 6.52 -2.63
C ILE A 24 0.98 5.08 -2.75
N TYR A 25 0.07 4.64 -1.88
CA TYR A 25 -0.48 3.29 -1.93
C TYR A 25 -1.23 3.05 -3.24
N PHE A 26 -2.08 3.98 -3.68
CA PHE A 26 -2.81 3.88 -4.93
C PHE A 26 -1.87 3.70 -6.15
N VAL A 27 -0.86 4.57 -6.28
CA VAL A 27 0.05 4.57 -7.42
C VAL A 27 0.96 3.34 -7.37
N ILE A 28 1.62 3.10 -6.25
CA ILE A 28 2.55 1.97 -6.10
C ILE A 28 1.79 0.66 -6.27
N GLN A 29 0.69 0.47 -5.54
CA GLN A 29 -0.08 -0.78 -5.63
C GLN A 29 -0.67 -0.97 -7.04
N GLY A 30 -1.15 0.08 -7.71
CA GLY A 30 -1.70 -0.03 -9.06
C GLY A 30 -0.68 -0.45 -10.11
N PHE A 31 0.57 0.03 -10.01
CA PHE A 31 1.67 -0.40 -10.87
C PHE A 31 2.13 -1.83 -10.54
N PHE A 32 2.35 -2.14 -9.27
CA PHE A 32 2.95 -3.42 -8.88
C PHE A 32 1.94 -4.58 -8.79
N LEU A 33 0.65 -4.31 -8.65
CA LEU A 33 -0.40 -5.32 -8.74
C LEU A 33 -0.38 -5.99 -10.12
N GLY A 34 -0.06 -5.27 -11.19
CA GLY A 34 0.11 -5.86 -12.52
C GLY A 34 1.23 -6.88 -12.60
N ILE A 35 2.32 -6.66 -11.86
CA ILE A 35 3.43 -7.62 -11.74
C ILE A 35 2.96 -8.84 -10.94
N GLY A 36 2.31 -8.65 -9.79
CA GLY A 36 1.75 -9.73 -8.96
C GLY A 36 0.76 -10.61 -9.73
N LEU A 37 -0.10 -10.00 -10.54
CA LEU A 37 -1.04 -10.69 -11.42
C LEU A 37 -0.35 -11.48 -12.54
N GLY A 38 0.82 -11.03 -12.99
CA GLY A 38 1.64 -11.76 -13.96
C GLY A 38 2.11 -13.12 -13.44
N PHE A 39 2.44 -13.22 -12.15
CA PHE A 39 2.87 -14.47 -11.53
C PHE A 39 1.74 -15.50 -11.38
N VAL A 40 0.49 -15.03 -11.30
CA VAL A 40 -0.69 -15.89 -11.14
C VAL A 40 -1.51 -16.04 -12.43
N ASN A 41 -0.94 -15.65 -13.58
CA ASN A 41 -1.60 -15.70 -14.90
C ASN A 41 -2.96 -14.95 -14.95
N GLY A 42 -3.10 -13.86 -14.20
CA GLY A 42 -4.32 -13.05 -14.18
C GLY A 42 -4.62 -12.36 -15.52
N LYS A 43 -5.90 -12.31 -15.88
CA LYS A 43 -6.39 -11.58 -17.07
C LYS A 43 -6.47 -10.08 -16.79
N ASN A 44 -6.63 -9.29 -17.85
CA ASN A 44 -6.81 -7.82 -17.76
C ASN A 44 -5.70 -7.12 -16.95
N ARG A 45 -4.44 -7.50 -17.19
CA ARG A 45 -3.24 -6.97 -16.51
C ARG A 45 -2.73 -5.63 -17.06
N ASN A 46 -3.57 -4.90 -17.79
CA ASN A 46 -3.23 -3.58 -18.30
C ASN A 46 -3.15 -2.58 -17.13
N ILE A 47 -2.22 -1.62 -17.19
CA ILE A 47 -2.04 -0.59 -16.16
C ILE A 47 -3.36 0.10 -15.79
N GLY A 48 -4.19 0.44 -16.78
CA GLY A 48 -5.51 1.05 -16.50
C GLY A 48 -6.43 0.14 -15.68
N SER A 49 -6.42 -1.17 -15.95
CA SER A 49 -7.24 -2.13 -15.21
C SER A 49 -6.72 -2.33 -13.79
N THR A 50 -5.41 -2.47 -13.61
CA THR A 50 -4.76 -2.65 -12.29
C THR A 50 -4.84 -1.39 -11.43
N MET A 51 -4.79 -0.20 -12.03
CA MET A 51 -5.03 1.07 -11.34
C MET A 51 -6.47 1.17 -10.83
N VAL A 52 -7.47 0.82 -11.64
CA VAL A 52 -8.86 0.80 -11.15
C VAL A 52 -9.05 -0.24 -10.03
N THR A 53 -8.42 -1.42 -10.13
CA THR A 53 -8.44 -2.41 -9.05
C THR A 53 -7.78 -1.86 -7.78
N ALA A 54 -6.63 -1.19 -7.88
CA ALA A 54 -5.97 -0.54 -6.76
C ALA A 54 -6.84 0.58 -6.15
N LEU A 55 -7.57 1.36 -6.96
CA LEU A 55 -8.51 2.36 -6.47
C LEU A 55 -9.59 1.71 -5.59
N LEU A 56 -10.23 0.66 -6.10
CA LEU A 56 -11.28 -0.07 -5.39
C LEU A 56 -10.77 -0.70 -4.10
N MET A 57 -9.56 -1.26 -4.12
CA MET A 57 -8.91 -1.80 -2.93
C MET A 57 -8.63 -0.71 -1.89
N THR A 58 -8.09 0.43 -2.31
CA THR A 58 -7.73 1.54 -1.39
C THR A 58 -8.97 2.11 -0.70
N LEU A 59 -10.14 2.07 -1.35
CA LEU A 59 -11.42 2.48 -0.77
C LEU A 59 -11.96 1.53 0.30
N VAL A 60 -11.51 0.27 0.35
CA VAL A 60 -12.03 -0.73 1.30
C VAL A 60 -11.00 -1.18 2.34
N ILE A 61 -9.70 -0.97 2.08
CA ILE A 61 -8.61 -1.56 2.88
C ILE A 61 -8.51 -1.00 4.31
N TRP A 62 -9.14 0.14 4.60
CA TRP A 62 -9.21 0.72 5.93
C TRP A 62 -10.15 -0.03 6.88
N ILE A 63 -11.01 -0.92 6.37
CA ILE A 63 -11.88 -1.77 7.19
C ILE A 63 -11.07 -3.01 7.65
N PRO A 64 -10.86 -3.22 8.96
CA PRO A 64 -10.09 -4.35 9.46
C PRO A 64 -10.67 -5.69 9.00
N CYS A 65 -9.82 -6.60 8.52
CA CYS A 65 -10.14 -7.96 8.02
C CYS A 65 -11.10 -8.02 6.81
N LEU A 66 -12.25 -7.36 6.87
CA LEU A 66 -13.22 -7.25 5.76
C LEU A 66 -12.62 -6.51 4.56
N GLY A 67 -11.83 -5.47 4.79
CA GLY A 67 -11.14 -4.74 3.72
C GLY A 67 -10.19 -5.63 2.92
N CYS A 68 -9.51 -6.57 3.58
CA CYS A 68 -8.64 -7.55 2.91
C CYS A 68 -9.45 -8.51 2.03
N ILE A 69 -10.55 -9.05 2.56
CA ILE A 69 -11.42 -9.97 1.80
C ILE A 69 -12.04 -9.26 0.59
N LEU A 70 -12.51 -8.01 0.77
CA LEU A 70 -13.05 -7.19 -0.31
C LEU A 70 -11.97 -6.83 -1.34
N ALA A 71 -10.75 -6.52 -0.90
CA ALA A 71 -9.63 -6.29 -1.80
C ALA A 71 -9.34 -7.53 -2.66
N TRP A 72 -9.31 -8.72 -2.05
CA TRP A 72 -9.14 -9.98 -2.79
C TRP A 72 -10.31 -10.26 -3.73
N TYR A 73 -11.54 -9.92 -3.33
CA TYR A 73 -12.71 -10.02 -4.19
C TYR A 73 -12.59 -9.14 -5.43
N PHE A 74 -12.11 -7.90 -5.31
CA PHE A 74 -11.89 -7.02 -6.46
C PHE A 74 -10.79 -7.55 -7.39
N ILE A 75 -9.70 -8.09 -6.83
CA ILE A 75 -8.64 -8.71 -7.62
C ILE A 75 -9.20 -9.92 -8.39
N LYS A 76 -9.86 -10.84 -7.67
CA LYS A 76 -10.52 -12.03 -8.22
C LYS A 76 -11.50 -11.69 -9.35
N SER A 77 -12.45 -10.80 -9.08
CA SER A 77 -13.55 -10.51 -10.01
C SER A 77 -13.09 -9.77 -11.26
N ARG A 78 -12.07 -8.89 -11.16
CA ARG A 78 -11.60 -8.08 -12.29
C ARG A 78 -10.52 -8.78 -13.12
N HIS A 79 -9.74 -9.65 -12.49
CA HIS A 79 -8.61 -10.32 -13.13
C HIS A 79 -8.83 -11.82 -13.39
N ASP A 80 -10.03 -12.34 -13.09
CA ASP A 80 -10.44 -13.72 -13.37
C ASP A 80 -9.45 -14.75 -12.78
N VAL A 81 -9.07 -14.54 -11.51
CA VAL A 81 -8.12 -15.37 -10.77
C VAL A 81 -8.79 -16.09 -9.60
N GLY A 82 -8.19 -17.19 -9.14
CA GLY A 82 -8.65 -17.88 -7.93
C GLY A 82 -8.53 -17.02 -6.67
N TRP A 83 -9.20 -17.42 -5.58
CA TRP A 83 -9.07 -16.73 -4.29
C TRP A 83 -7.63 -16.78 -3.74
N ILE A 84 -6.96 -17.92 -3.90
CA ILE A 84 -5.57 -18.11 -3.48
C ILE A 84 -4.63 -17.27 -4.35
N ASP A 85 -4.88 -17.23 -5.65
CA ASP A 85 -4.12 -16.42 -6.60
C ASP A 85 -4.28 -14.92 -6.33
N ALA A 86 -5.50 -14.47 -5.98
CA ALA A 86 -5.76 -13.09 -5.58
C ALA A 86 -4.97 -12.72 -4.31
N LEU A 87 -4.89 -13.63 -3.35
CA LEU A 87 -4.07 -13.46 -2.14
C LEU A 87 -2.58 -13.37 -2.47
N ILE A 88 -2.08 -14.27 -3.32
CA ILE A 88 -0.68 -14.26 -3.77
C ILE A 88 -0.35 -12.97 -4.51
N ALA A 89 -1.19 -12.53 -5.45
CA ALA A 89 -1.00 -11.29 -6.18
C ALA A 89 -1.01 -10.06 -5.26
N TRP A 90 -1.87 -10.06 -4.24
CA TRP A 90 -1.94 -9.00 -3.23
C TRP A 90 -0.67 -8.94 -2.37
N ILE A 91 -0.19 -10.09 -1.88
CA ILE A 91 1.04 -10.20 -1.09
C ILE A 91 2.25 -9.81 -1.93
N LEU A 92 2.36 -10.29 -3.19
CA LEU A 92 3.44 -9.92 -4.10
C LEU A 92 3.43 -8.41 -4.38
N GLY A 93 2.26 -7.82 -4.64
CA GLY A 93 2.12 -6.38 -4.82
C GLY A 93 2.60 -5.60 -3.60
N ALA A 94 2.20 -6.03 -2.39
CA ALA A 94 2.64 -5.40 -1.14
C ALA A 94 4.15 -5.56 -0.88
N LEU A 95 4.73 -6.73 -1.20
CA LEU A 95 6.15 -7.00 -1.00
C LEU A 95 7.02 -6.18 -1.94
N VAL A 96 6.62 -6.03 -3.20
CA VAL A 96 7.31 -5.16 -4.16
C VAL A 96 7.13 -3.69 -3.77
N ALA A 97 5.93 -3.28 -3.36
CA ALA A 97 5.68 -1.93 -2.85
C ALA A 97 6.60 -1.59 -1.66
N LEU A 98 6.76 -2.53 -0.71
CA LEU A 98 7.67 -2.39 0.41
C LEU A 98 9.11 -2.17 -0.05
N VAL A 99 9.62 -3.02 -0.95
CA VAL A 99 10.99 -2.89 -1.48
C VAL A 99 11.21 -1.54 -2.15
N VAL A 100 10.22 -1.03 -2.89
CA VAL A 100 10.29 0.27 -3.57
C VAL A 100 10.29 1.43 -2.59
N VAL A 101 9.43 1.38 -1.56
CA VAL A 101 9.41 2.40 -0.49
C VAL A 101 10.75 2.42 0.25
N VAL A 102 11.31 1.24 0.56
CA VAL A 102 12.65 1.11 1.16
C VAL A 102 13.71 1.72 0.24
N ALA A 103 13.72 1.36 -1.06
CA ALA A 103 14.68 1.89 -2.03
C ALA A 103 14.61 3.42 -2.17
N ILE A 104 13.40 3.99 -2.22
CA ILE A 104 13.18 5.45 -2.26
C ILE A 104 13.69 6.09 -0.96
N ALA A 105 13.42 5.51 0.20
CA ALA A 105 13.89 6.03 1.49
C ALA A 105 15.43 6.05 1.56
N PHE A 106 16.11 5.01 1.07
CA PHE A 106 17.57 5.01 0.96
C PHE A 106 18.09 6.04 -0.05
N ALA A 107 17.47 6.17 -1.21
CA ALA A 107 17.87 7.12 -2.26
C ALA A 107 17.72 8.59 -1.82
N LEU A 108 16.75 8.90 -0.96
CA LEU A 108 16.51 10.24 -0.42
C LEU A 108 17.34 10.55 0.85
N GLY A 109 18.29 9.68 1.21
CA GLY A 109 19.14 9.88 2.41
C GLY A 109 18.42 9.60 3.73
N MET A 110 17.18 9.10 3.70
CA MET A 110 16.38 8.72 4.87
C MET A 110 16.67 7.27 5.36
N GLY A 111 17.75 6.65 4.87
CA GLY A 111 18.17 5.31 5.30
C GLY A 111 18.40 5.22 6.83
N GLY A 112 18.87 6.32 7.45
CA GLY A 112 19.10 6.39 8.90
C GLY A 112 17.81 6.32 9.73
N THR A 113 16.73 6.98 9.30
CA THR A 113 15.42 6.92 9.97
C THR A 113 14.74 5.56 9.83
N LEU A 114 14.92 4.89 8.69
CA LEU A 114 14.36 3.57 8.44
C LEU A 114 15.08 2.49 9.26
N ILE A 115 16.42 2.52 9.29
CA ILE A 115 17.22 1.63 10.15
C ILE A 115 16.91 1.89 11.62
N GLY A 116 16.83 3.16 12.05
CA GLY A 116 16.46 3.51 13.43
C GLY A 116 15.08 2.98 13.86
N PHE A 117 14.09 2.96 12.96
CA PHE A 117 12.78 2.36 13.23
C PHE A 117 12.86 0.83 13.34
N LEU A 118 13.60 0.16 12.44
CA LEU A 118 13.77 -1.29 12.46
C LEU A 118 14.57 -1.77 13.68
N THR A 119 15.63 -1.05 14.08
CA THR A 119 16.44 -1.36 15.27
C THR A 119 15.82 -0.86 16.57
N GLY A 120 14.82 0.02 16.51
CA GLY A 120 14.01 0.41 17.66
C GLY A 120 12.92 -0.63 18.00
N LEU A 121 12.45 -1.38 17.00
CA LEU A 121 11.49 -2.48 17.15
C LEU A 121 12.15 -3.81 17.51
N ILE A 122 13.39 -4.02 17.09
CA ILE A 122 14.21 -5.18 17.45
C ILE A 122 15.28 -4.69 18.43
N PRO A 123 15.17 -4.98 19.74
CA PRO A 123 16.24 -4.63 20.67
C PRO A 123 17.51 -5.35 20.22
N MET A 124 18.41 -4.60 19.59
CA MET A 124 19.74 -5.10 19.28
C MET A 124 20.45 -5.17 20.63
N GLY A 125 20.76 -6.40 21.07
CA GLY A 125 21.51 -6.64 22.30
C GLY A 125 22.84 -5.88 22.30
N PRO A 126 23.46 -5.71 23.48
CA PRO A 126 24.67 -4.90 23.64
C PRO A 126 25.81 -5.33 22.71
#